data_AF-A0A7X1I196-F1
#
_entry.id   AF-A0A7X1I196-F1
#
_cell.length_a   1.000
_cell.length_b   1.000
_cell.length_c   1.000
_cell.angle_alpha   90.00
_cell.angle_beta   90.00
_cell.angle_gamma   90.00
#
_symmetry.space_group_name_H-M   'P 1'
#
loop_
_entity.id
_entity.type
_entity.pdbx_description
1 polymer ?
#
loop_
_entity_poly.entity_id
_entity_poly.type
_entity_poly.pdbx_seq_one_letter_code
_entity_poly.pdbx_strand_id
1 'polypeptide(L)'
;MRASTAAEREAYADGLAEARTLIAVSAASNRSTADEDPATWLPPAAGHRCQYATDWIADKTRWGLTIDTTEHDALAERPGRCPDTPSQSPSLAGAAGSV
;
A
#
# COMPACT_ATOMS: atom_id res chain seq x y z
N MET A 1 12.58 -0.94 18.05
CA MET A 1 11.82 -1.87 17.18
C MET A 1 11.61 -3.17 17.95
N ARG A 2 10.44 -3.80 17.83
CA ARG A 2 10.19 -5.13 18.41
C ARG A 2 10.66 -6.20 17.42
N ALA A 3 11.19 -7.31 17.93
CA ALA A 3 11.45 -8.49 17.11
C ALA A 3 10.12 -9.19 16.79
N SER A 4 9.86 -9.48 15.51
CA SER A 4 8.67 -10.21 15.07
C SER A 4 8.84 -11.72 15.20
N THR A 5 7.80 -12.41 15.66
CA THR A 5 7.69 -13.87 15.66
C THR A 5 7.42 -14.42 14.25
N ALA A 6 7.56 -15.74 14.07
CA ALA A 6 7.19 -16.39 12.80
C ALA A 6 5.69 -16.21 12.48
N ALA A 7 4.82 -16.36 13.48
CA ALA A 7 3.38 -16.17 13.33
C ALA A 7 3.00 -14.72 12.98
N GLU A 8 3.69 -13.72 13.54
CA GLU A 8 3.47 -12.31 13.17
C GLU A 8 3.91 -12.03 11.72
N ARG A 9 5.01 -12.63 11.26
CA ARG A 9 5.45 -12.50 9.86
C ARG A 9 4.49 -13.18 8.89
N GLU A 10 3.95 -14.34 9.25
CA GLU A 10 2.93 -15.05 8.47
C GLU A 10 1.63 -14.24 8.40
N ALA A 11 1.15 -13.72 9.54
CA ALA A 11 -0.04 -12.87 9.59
C ALA A 11 0.11 -11.56 8.78
N TYR A 12 1.32 -10.99 8.71
CA TYR A 12 1.63 -9.88 7.82
C TYR A 12 1.60 -10.29 6.34
N ALA A 13 2.26 -11.40 5.98
CA ALA A 13 2.33 -11.89 4.60
C ALA A 13 0.97 -12.29 4.03
N ASP A 14 0.11 -12.91 4.85
CA ASP A 14 -1.23 -13.31 4.43
C ASP A 14 -2.22 -12.14 4.40
N GLY A 15 -1.85 -10.97 4.94
CA GLY A 15 -2.73 -9.80 5.03
C GLY A 15 -3.96 -10.00 5.91
N LEU A 16 -4.04 -11.08 6.69
CA LEU A 16 -5.20 -11.44 7.55
C LEU A 16 -5.56 -10.36 8.56
N ALA A 17 -4.60 -9.49 8.84
CA ALA A 17 -4.72 -8.42 9.78
C ALA A 17 -5.45 -7.21 9.19
N GLU A 18 -5.31 -6.90 7.90
CA GLU A 18 -5.66 -5.60 7.31
C GLU A 18 -6.35 -5.76 5.95
N ALA A 19 -7.67 -5.62 5.91
CA ALA A 19 -8.45 -5.72 4.68
C ALA A 19 -8.24 -4.53 3.71
N ARG A 20 -7.43 -3.52 4.09
CA ARG A 20 -7.32 -2.23 3.40
C ARG A 20 -6.14 -2.14 2.44
N THR A 21 -5.15 -3.03 2.54
CA THR A 21 -3.83 -2.85 1.91
C THR A 21 -3.78 -3.20 0.42
N LEU A 22 -4.85 -3.79 -0.12
CA LEU A 22 -4.88 -4.27 -1.49
C LEU A 22 -5.59 -3.28 -2.43
N ILE A 23 -4.84 -2.81 -3.43
CA ILE A 23 -5.35 -1.99 -4.52
C ILE A 23 -5.18 -2.78 -5.81
N ALA A 24 -6.27 -2.91 -6.57
CA ALA A 24 -6.20 -3.55 -7.88
C ALA A 24 -5.39 -2.69 -8.85
N VAL A 25 -4.30 -3.24 -9.36
CA VAL A 25 -3.47 -2.62 -10.41
C VAL A 25 -3.35 -3.56 -11.61
N SER A 26 -2.88 -3.05 -12.75
CA SER A 26 -2.64 -3.92 -13.92
C SER A 26 -1.57 -4.97 -13.59
N ALA A 27 -1.65 -6.14 -14.22
CA ALA A 27 -0.66 -7.20 -14.01
C ALA A 27 0.78 -6.76 -14.34
N ALA A 28 0.96 -5.88 -15.33
CA ALA A 28 2.25 -5.29 -15.64
C ALA A 28 2.74 -4.39 -14.50
N SER A 29 1.88 -3.52 -13.97
CA SER A 29 2.20 -2.70 -12.81
C SER A 29 2.54 -3.56 -11.60
N ASN A 30 1.74 -4.59 -11.30
CA ASN A 30 1.96 -5.51 -10.17
C ASN A 30 3.30 -6.26 -10.25
N ARG A 31 3.79 -6.55 -11.46
CA ARG A 31 5.11 -7.17 -11.66
C ARG A 31 6.26 -6.17 -11.56
N SER A 32 5.98 -4.89 -11.80
CA SER A 32 6.96 -3.81 -11.70
C SER A 32 7.09 -3.25 -10.29
N THR A 33 6.02 -3.30 -9.48
CA THR A 33 6.08 -3.00 -8.04
C THR A 33 6.59 -4.23 -7.29
N ALA A 34 7.92 -4.31 -7.13
CA ALA A 34 8.55 -5.28 -6.23
C ALA A 34 8.43 -4.79 -4.77
N ASP A 35 9.47 -4.99 -3.95
CA ASP A 35 9.60 -4.43 -2.59
C ASP A 35 9.83 -2.90 -2.59
N GLU A 36 9.31 -2.19 -3.60
CA GLU A 36 9.47 -0.75 -3.77
C GLU A 36 8.57 0.01 -2.79
N ASP A 37 9.17 0.94 -2.06
CA ASP A 37 8.48 1.81 -1.13
C ASP A 37 7.71 2.95 -1.85
N PRO A 38 6.89 3.72 -1.12
CA PRO A 38 6.18 4.85 -1.68
C PRO A 38 7.08 5.96 -2.25
N ALA A 39 8.38 6.01 -1.93
CA ALA A 39 9.30 6.96 -2.55
C ALA A 39 9.68 6.55 -3.97
N THR A 40 9.73 5.24 -4.23
CA THR A 40 10.13 4.67 -5.52
C THR A 40 8.92 4.41 -6.42
N TRP A 41 7.81 3.94 -5.84
CA TRP A 41 6.63 3.55 -6.60
C TRP A 41 5.33 4.14 -6.04
N LEU A 42 4.37 4.34 -6.94
CA LEU A 42 3.01 4.74 -6.62
C LEU A 42 2.03 4.09 -7.59
N PRO A 43 0.77 3.86 -7.15
CA PRO A 43 -0.30 3.52 -8.06
C PRO A 43 -0.40 4.55 -9.21
N PRO A 44 -0.46 4.09 -10.47
CA PRO A 44 -0.58 4.99 -11.62
C PRO A 44 -1.89 5.78 -11.59
N ALA A 45 -2.95 5.19 -11.03
CA ALA A 45 -4.22 5.86 -10.78
C ALA A 45 -4.11 6.84 -9.61
N ALA A 46 -4.15 8.13 -9.92
CA ALA A 46 -3.94 9.20 -8.94
C ALA A 46 -4.92 9.15 -7.75
N GLY A 47 -6.17 8.72 -7.97
CA GLY A 47 -7.18 8.59 -6.93
C GLY A 47 -6.84 7.56 -5.84
N HIS A 48 -5.97 6.59 -6.13
CA HIS A 48 -5.56 5.55 -5.18
C HIS A 48 -4.30 5.89 -4.40
N ARG A 49 -3.56 6.95 -4.76
CA ARG A 49 -2.28 7.29 -4.14
C ARG A 49 -2.41 7.67 -2.66
N CYS A 50 -3.51 8.34 -2.32
CA CYS A 50 -3.81 8.76 -0.95
C CYS A 50 -4.20 7.59 -0.06
N GLN A 51 -5.06 6.71 -0.58
CA GLN A 51 -5.39 5.45 0.07
C GLN A 51 -4.10 4.64 0.33
N TYR A 52 -3.32 4.40 -0.74
CA TYR A 52 -2.06 3.66 -0.65
C TYR A 52 -1.10 4.21 0.41
N ALA A 53 -0.86 5.52 0.42
CA ALA A 53 0.02 6.15 1.41
C ALA A 53 -0.51 6.01 2.84
N THR A 54 -1.84 6.12 3.03
CA THR A 54 -2.47 5.97 4.36
C THR A 54 -2.39 4.53 4.85
N ASP A 55 -2.70 3.56 4.00
CA ASP A 55 -2.65 2.15 4.34
C ASP A 55 -1.22 1.70 4.65
N TRP A 56 -0.24 2.21 3.88
CA TRP A 56 1.18 1.99 4.12
C TRP A 56 1.64 2.48 5.51
N ILE A 57 1.25 3.70 5.91
CA ILE A 57 1.54 4.23 7.25
C ILE A 57 0.85 3.39 8.33
N ALA A 58 -0.41 3.01 8.11
CA ALA A 58 -1.18 2.22 9.06
C ALA A 58 -0.53 0.85 9.31
N ASP A 59 -0.10 0.16 8.25
CA ASP A 59 0.61 -1.13 8.34
C ASP A 59 1.91 -0.99 9.12
N LYS A 60 2.78 -0.05 8.73
CA LYS A 60 4.06 0.13 9.42
C LYS A 60 3.88 0.49 10.88
N THR A 61 2.88 1.32 11.19
CA THR A 61 2.55 1.68 12.57
C THR A 61 2.09 0.47 13.37
N ARG A 62 1.19 -0.35 12.81
CA ARG A 62 0.63 -1.52 13.47
C ARG A 62 1.69 -2.57 13.78
N TRP A 63 2.55 -2.84 12.82
CA TRP A 63 3.59 -3.86 12.94
C TRP A 63 4.87 -3.34 13.59
N GLY A 64 4.93 -2.04 13.93
CA GLY A 64 6.10 -1.41 14.54
C GLY A 64 7.32 -1.41 13.62
N LEU A 65 7.09 -1.33 12.30
CA LEU A 65 8.12 -1.25 11.26
C LEU A 65 8.64 0.18 11.13
N THR A 66 9.88 0.31 10.70
CA THR A 66 10.49 1.62 10.45
C THR A 66 10.31 2.06 9.01
N ILE A 67 10.31 3.37 8.84
CA ILE A 67 10.52 4.05 7.57
C ILE A 67 11.90 4.68 7.56
N ASP A 68 12.53 4.75 6.40
CA ASP A 68 13.72 5.59 6.23
C ASP A 68 13.33 7.05 5.93
N THR A 69 14.33 7.93 5.86
CA THR A 69 14.11 9.37 5.65
C THR A 69 13.50 9.66 4.29
N THR A 70 13.90 8.96 3.23
CA THR A 70 13.40 9.18 1.87
C THR A 70 11.93 8.82 1.79
N GLU A 71 11.60 7.70 2.41
CA GLU A 71 10.24 7.20 2.51
C GLU A 71 9.34 8.14 3.34
N HIS A 72 9.85 8.63 4.48
CA HIS A 72 9.16 9.62 5.29
C HIS A 72 8.87 10.90 4.48
N ASP A 73 9.84 11.43 3.76
CA ASP A 73 9.69 12.67 2.99
C ASP A 73 8.67 12.48 1.85
N ALA A 74 8.74 11.35 1.14
CA ALA A 74 7.76 11.01 0.11
C ALA A 74 6.32 10.89 0.69
N LEU A 75 6.19 10.36 1.91
CA LEU A 75 4.92 10.29 2.62
C LEU A 75 4.47 11.64 3.17
N ALA A 76 5.38 12.55 3.54
CA ALA A 76 5.07 13.86 4.12
C ALA A 76 4.69 14.92 3.06
N GLU A 77 5.27 14.85 1.87
CA GLU A 77 4.94 15.77 0.76
C GLU A 77 3.55 15.51 0.15
N ARG A 78 3.00 14.31 0.35
CA ARG A 78 1.73 13.84 -0.25
C ARG A 78 0.44 14.24 0.45
N PRO A 79 0.29 14.22 1.78
CA PRO A 79 -0.96 14.55 2.46
C PRO A 79 -1.44 15.97 2.17
N GLY A 80 -0.58 16.88 1.70
CA GLY A 80 -0.99 18.19 1.16
C GLY A 80 -1.83 18.14 -0.13
N ARG A 81 -2.04 16.95 -0.74
CA ARG A 81 -2.82 16.73 -1.97
C ARG A 81 -3.91 15.66 -1.82
N CYS A 82 -4.19 15.20 -0.61
CA CYS A 82 -5.19 14.16 -0.36
C CYS A 82 -6.47 14.77 0.21
N PRO A 83 -7.64 14.64 -0.46
CA PRO A 83 -8.90 15.05 0.15
C PRO A 83 -9.25 14.11 1.31
N ASP A 84 -9.84 14.65 2.39
CA ASP A 84 -10.24 13.92 3.62
C ASP A 84 -11.35 12.85 3.41
N THR A 85 -11.60 12.42 2.17
CA THR A 85 -12.71 11.52 1.85
C THR A 85 -12.22 10.07 1.77
N PRO A 86 -12.84 9.13 2.51
CA PRO A 86 -12.56 7.71 2.35
C PRO A 86 -13.00 7.27 0.95
N SER A 87 -12.03 7.03 0.06
CA SER A 87 -12.27 6.59 -1.31
C SER A 87 -12.78 5.15 -1.31
N GLN A 88 -14.07 4.97 -1.52
CA GLN A 88 -14.67 3.67 -1.83
C GLN A 88 -14.19 3.24 -3.22
N SER A 89 -13.32 2.22 -3.27
CA SER A 89 -12.92 1.59 -4.53
C SER A 89 -14.09 0.75 -5.09
N PRO A 90 -14.51 0.91 -6.36
CA PRO A 90 -15.47 0.00 -6.96
C PRO A 90 -14.79 -1.35 -7.20
N SER A 91 -15.36 -2.40 -6.63
CA SER A 91 -14.93 -3.79 -6.82
C SER A 91 -14.98 -4.18 -8.30
N LEU A 92 -13.82 -4.44 -8.92
CA LEU A 92 -13.75 -4.97 -10.29
C LEU A 92 -13.82 -6.50 -10.24
N ALA A 93 -15.02 -6.99 -9.96
CA ALA A 93 -15.42 -8.28 -10.48
C ALA A 93 -15.53 -8.17 -12.02
N GLY A 94 -14.57 -8.75 -12.73
CA GLY A 94 -14.70 -9.09 -14.15
C GLY A 94 -13.81 -8.33 -15.13
N ALA A 95 -12.71 -8.97 -15.54
CA ALA A 95 -12.23 -8.93 -16.92
C ALA A 95 -11.28 -10.10 -17.17
N ALA A 96 -11.87 -11.24 -17.51
CA ALA A 96 -11.19 -12.27 -18.29
C ALA A 96 -10.89 -11.74 -19.71
N GLY A 97 -9.75 -12.11 -20.29
CA GLY A 97 -9.60 -12.19 -21.75
C GLY A 97 -8.33 -11.60 -22.39
N SER A 98 -7.61 -12.49 -23.09
CA SER A 98 -6.77 -12.29 -24.29
C SER A 98 -5.37 -11.69 -24.08
N VAL A 99 -4.26 -12.25 -24.56
CA VAL A 99 -3.96 -13.25 -25.62
C VAL A 99 -2.74 -14.08 -25.22
#